data_AF-A0A1M6TY95-F1
#
_entry.id   AF-A0A1M6TY95-F1
#
_cell.length_a   1.000
_cell.length_b   1.000
_cell.length_c   1.000
_cell.angle_alpha   90.00
_cell.angle_beta   90.00
_cell.angle_gamma   90.00
#
_symmetry.space_group_name_H-M   'P 1'
#
loop_
_entity.id
_entity.type
_entity.pdbx_description
1 polymer ?
#
loop_
_entity_poly.entity_id
_entity_poly.type
_entity_poly.pdbx_seq_one_letter_code
_entity_poly.pdbx_strand_id
1 'polypeptide(L)'
;MGMLPPVQGRTFKKLLFISSVISVTCFVGAFLIGVFERKALLGLSLIGLSILLEAQPAAVASLPMGFHPLSGAIISILANFIPLPFLMLFFHQLLQKWRWLRKKLLKTKRWSRKYGHYGVWFLVVLSPFIGAYACVTLAYGMHWRPVPTFVSISIGVIGSALLITYGGDFILHIFHPFSFGMNHR
;
A
#
# COMPACT_ATOMS: atom_id res chain seq x y z
N MET A 1 7.67 9.42 -27.56
CA MET A 1 7.55 10.71 -26.83
C MET A 1 6.40 10.59 -25.84
N GLY A 2 6.59 11.01 -24.60
CA GLY A 2 5.57 10.97 -23.56
C GLY A 2 6.05 11.84 -22.41
N MET A 3 6.12 13.15 -22.66
CA MET A 3 6.31 14.11 -21.58
C MET A 3 5.10 13.97 -20.66
N LEU A 4 5.29 13.67 -19.38
CA LEU A 4 4.25 13.95 -18.39
C LEU A 4 3.99 15.46 -18.48
N PRO A 5 2.81 15.89 -18.94
CA PRO A 5 2.53 17.31 -19.03
C PRO A 5 2.62 17.90 -17.61
N PRO A 6 3.05 19.16 -17.46
CA PRO A 6 2.95 19.83 -16.17
C PRO A 6 1.51 19.72 -15.68
N VAL A 7 1.32 19.28 -14.44
CA VAL A 7 -0.02 19.20 -13.87
C VAL A 7 -0.49 20.63 -13.66
N GLN A 8 -1.31 21.09 -14.59
CA GLN A 8 -1.90 22.42 -14.58
C GLN A 8 -2.62 22.63 -13.24
N GLY A 9 -2.58 23.84 -12.67
CA GLY A 9 -3.05 24.07 -11.29
C GLY A 9 -4.46 23.57 -10.98
N ARG A 10 -5.37 23.54 -11.97
CA ARG A 10 -6.72 22.94 -11.83
C ARG A 10 -6.66 21.41 -11.71
N THR A 11 -5.84 20.74 -12.51
CA THR A 11 -5.65 19.29 -12.47
C THR A 11 -4.98 18.87 -11.16
N PHE A 12 -4.07 19.68 -10.62
CA PHE A 12 -3.43 19.40 -9.33
C PHE A 12 -4.44 19.46 -8.19
N LYS A 13 -5.27 20.52 -8.13
CA LYS A 13 -6.33 20.65 -7.12
C LYS A 13 -7.32 19.48 -7.19
N LYS A 14 -7.72 19.06 -8.40
CA LYS A 14 -8.59 17.89 -8.59
C LYS A 14 -7.95 16.61 -8.06
N LEU A 15 -6.69 16.37 -8.42
CA LEU A 15 -5.96 15.19 -7.95
C LEU A 15 -5.79 15.19 -6.43
N LEU A 16 -5.45 16.32 -5.82
CA LEU A 16 -5.33 16.46 -4.38
C LEU A 16 -6.67 16.19 -3.67
N PHE A 17 -7.77 16.71 -4.23
CA PHE A 17 -9.12 16.43 -3.71
C PHE A 17 -9.45 14.94 -3.80
N ILE A 18 -9.18 14.30 -4.95
CA ILE A 18 -9.39 12.86 -5.14
C ILE A 18 -8.56 12.05 -4.14
N SER A 19 -7.27 12.37 -3.97
CA SER A 19 -6.42 11.71 -2.98
C SER A 19 -6.99 11.86 -1.57
N SER A 20 -7.45 13.06 -1.19
CA SER A 20 -8.08 13.30 0.10
C SER A 20 -9.34 12.46 0.30
N VAL A 21 -10.22 12.38 -0.72
CA VAL A 21 -11.44 11.57 -0.64
C VAL A 21 -11.10 10.08 -0.50
N ILE A 22 -10.15 9.57 -1.29
CA ILE A 22 -9.70 8.17 -1.20
C ILE A 22 -9.15 7.87 0.19
N SER A 23 -8.23 8.69 0.69
CA SER A 23 -7.59 8.48 1.99
C SER A 23 -8.59 8.54 3.14
N VAL A 24 -9.54 9.47 3.13
CA VAL A 24 -10.61 9.53 4.13
C VAL A 24 -11.51 8.29 4.05
N THR A 25 -11.88 7.87 2.84
CA THR A 25 -12.70 6.68 2.64
C THR A 25 -12.01 5.42 3.14
N CYS A 26 -10.71 5.25 2.85
CA CYS A 26 -9.91 4.14 3.33
C CYS A 26 -9.76 4.16 4.86
N PHE A 27 -9.51 5.33 5.46
CA PHE A 27 -9.42 5.47 6.90
C PHE A 27 -10.72 5.12 7.61
N VAL A 28 -11.85 5.66 7.13
CA VAL A 28 -13.18 5.36 7.68
C VAL A 28 -13.49 3.88 7.53
N GLY A 29 -13.23 3.29 6.36
CA GLY A 29 -13.42 1.85 6.13
C GLY A 29 -12.60 0.98 7.10
N ALA A 30 -11.32 1.27 7.27
CA ALA A 30 -10.45 0.55 8.20
C ALA A 30 -10.93 0.70 9.65
N PHE A 31 -11.33 1.91 10.04
CA PHE A 31 -11.83 2.20 11.38
C PHE A 31 -13.14 1.47 11.67
N LEU A 32 -14.08 1.48 10.73
CA LEU A 32 -15.37 0.78 10.87
C LEU A 32 -15.18 -0.72 11.08
N ILE A 33 -14.25 -1.36 10.35
CA ILE A 33 -13.94 -2.79 10.53
C ILE A 33 -13.39 -3.03 11.94
N GLY A 34 -12.50 -2.16 12.43
CA GLY A 34 -12.01 -2.22 13.82
C GLY A 34 -13.13 -2.09 14.86
N VAL A 35 -14.15 -1.27 14.58
CA VAL A 35 -15.35 -1.14 15.43
C VAL A 35 -16.22 -2.39 15.37
N PHE A 36 -16.43 -2.98 14.19
CA PHE A 36 -17.21 -4.22 14.02
C PHE A 36 -16.60 -5.41 14.77
N GLU A 37 -15.27 -5.50 14.79
CA GLU A 37 -14.51 -6.48 15.58
C GLU A 37 -14.49 -6.18 17.09
N ARG A 38 -15.18 -5.13 17.55
CA ARG A 38 -15.18 -4.62 18.94
C ARG A 38 -13.79 -4.26 19.48
N LYS A 39 -12.84 -3.99 18.58
CA LYS A 39 -11.42 -3.76 18.86
C LYS A 39 -10.94 -2.42 18.31
N ALA A 40 -11.77 -1.38 18.44
CA ALA A 40 -11.53 -0.07 17.82
C ALA A 40 -10.15 0.54 18.14
N LEU A 41 -9.69 0.43 19.40
CA LEU A 41 -8.37 0.93 19.82
C LEU A 41 -7.22 0.16 19.15
N LEU A 42 -7.31 -1.16 19.12
CA LEU A 42 -6.30 -2.00 18.44
C LEU A 42 -6.35 -1.78 16.92
N GLY A 43 -7.53 -1.54 16.36
CA GLY A 43 -7.71 -1.17 14.96
C GLY A 43 -7.02 0.15 14.61
N LEU A 44 -7.11 1.16 15.48
CA LEU A 44 -6.37 2.41 15.33
C LEU A 44 -4.85 2.20 15.41
N SER A 45 -4.38 1.36 16.33
CA SER A 45 -2.96 0.98 16.39
C SER A 45 -2.50 0.28 15.12
N LEU A 46 -3.31 -0.62 14.56
CA LEU A 46 -3.05 -1.30 13.28
C LEU A 46 -2.99 -0.32 12.11
N ILE A 47 -3.91 0.64 12.05
CA ILE A 47 -3.90 1.68 11.03
C ILE A 47 -2.58 2.48 11.11
N GLY A 48 -2.20 2.93 12.30
CA GLY A 48 -0.94 3.64 12.51
C GLY A 48 0.28 2.79 12.13
N LEU A 49 0.29 1.52 12.51
CA LEU A 49 1.37 0.59 12.19
C LEU A 49 1.48 0.33 10.69
N SER A 50 0.35 0.22 9.98
CA SER A 50 0.34 0.04 8.51
C SER A 50 0.82 1.28 7.77
N ILE A 51 0.47 2.47 8.27
CA ILE A 51 0.97 3.74 7.70
C ILE A 51 2.49 3.83 7.87
N LEU A 52 3.03 3.45 9.04
CA LEU A 52 4.45 3.60 9.36
C LEU A 52 5.33 2.48 8.80
N LEU A 53 4.90 1.22 8.93
CA LEU A 53 5.68 0.02 8.64
C LEU A 53 5.25 -0.73 7.38
N GLU A 54 4.23 -0.28 6.66
CA GLU A 54 3.58 -0.95 5.53
C GLU A 54 2.50 -1.98 5.93
N ALA A 55 1.73 -2.43 4.94
CA ALA A 55 0.65 -3.40 5.13
C ALA A 55 1.15 -4.75 5.66
N GLN A 56 2.35 -5.21 5.28
CA GLN A 56 2.83 -6.55 5.66
C GLN A 56 3.08 -6.67 7.18
N PRO A 57 3.83 -5.78 7.86
CA PRO A 57 4.00 -5.88 9.31
C PRO A 57 2.71 -5.66 10.09
N ALA A 58 1.80 -4.81 9.57
CA ALA A 58 0.48 -4.63 10.16
C ALA A 58 -0.37 -5.89 10.07
N ALA A 59 -0.37 -6.58 8.92
CA ALA A 59 -1.04 -7.86 8.74
C ALA A 59 -0.51 -8.90 9.74
N VAL A 60 0.81 -9.00 9.91
CA VAL A 60 1.41 -9.88 10.94
C VAL A 60 0.94 -9.50 12.34
N ALA A 61 0.97 -8.21 12.69
CA ALA A 61 0.59 -7.72 14.01
C ALA A 61 -0.90 -7.90 14.33
N SER A 62 -1.76 -8.00 13.31
CA SER A 62 -3.21 -8.18 13.49
C SER A 62 -3.58 -9.54 14.10
N LEU A 63 -2.79 -10.58 13.82
CA LEU A 63 -3.01 -11.94 14.31
C LEU A 63 -2.85 -12.06 15.84
N PRO A 64 -1.74 -11.64 16.47
CA PRO A 64 -1.62 -11.68 17.94
C PRO A 64 -2.56 -10.69 18.64
N MET A 65 -3.06 -9.66 17.94
CA MET A 65 -4.13 -8.79 18.45
C MET A 65 -5.53 -9.47 18.40
N GLY A 66 -5.58 -10.71 17.87
CA GLY A 66 -6.76 -11.56 17.78
C GLY A 66 -7.79 -11.07 16.77
N PHE A 67 -7.40 -10.28 15.77
CA PHE A 67 -8.31 -9.95 14.68
C PHE A 67 -8.56 -11.20 13.84
N HIS A 68 -9.77 -11.32 13.30
CA HIS A 68 -10.02 -12.30 12.25
C HIS A 68 -9.04 -12.04 11.08
N PRO A 69 -8.41 -13.08 10.48
CA PRO A 69 -7.37 -12.91 9.46
C PRO A 69 -7.81 -11.99 8.30
N LEU A 70 -9.04 -12.15 7.83
CA LEU A 70 -9.60 -11.31 6.79
C LEU A 70 -9.74 -9.84 7.22
N SER A 71 -10.24 -9.60 8.43
CA SER A 71 -10.44 -8.25 8.97
C SER A 71 -9.09 -7.55 9.18
N GLY A 72 -8.12 -8.25 9.76
CA GLY A 72 -6.75 -7.77 9.94
C GLY A 72 -6.06 -7.42 8.62
N ALA A 73 -6.23 -8.26 7.60
CA ALA A 73 -5.74 -7.99 6.25
C ALA A 73 -6.40 -6.74 5.65
N ILE A 74 -7.72 -6.63 5.70
CA ILE A 74 -8.45 -5.50 5.11
C ILE A 74 -8.07 -4.18 5.82
N ILE A 75 -8.01 -4.16 7.16
CA ILE A 75 -7.57 -2.98 7.92
C ILE A 75 -6.15 -2.57 7.46
N SER A 76 -5.24 -3.54 7.35
CA SER A 76 -3.85 -3.28 6.95
C SER A 76 -3.75 -2.73 5.52
N ILE A 77 -4.48 -3.32 4.56
CA ILE A 77 -4.53 -2.86 3.17
C ILE A 77 -5.10 -1.45 3.08
N LEU A 78 -6.26 -1.21 3.69
CA LEU A 78 -6.92 0.09 3.64
C LEU A 78 -6.05 1.18 4.27
N ALA A 79 -5.42 0.88 5.41
CA ALA A 79 -4.53 1.82 6.08
C ALA A 79 -3.30 2.18 5.21
N ASN A 80 -2.74 1.22 4.47
CA ASN A 80 -1.61 1.47 3.57
C ASN A 80 -2.00 2.34 2.36
N PHE A 81 -3.26 2.27 1.91
CA PHE A 81 -3.79 3.12 0.85
C PHE A 81 -4.09 4.56 1.29
N ILE A 82 -4.06 4.87 2.59
CA ILE A 82 -4.22 6.24 3.09
C ILE A 82 -3.08 7.16 2.58
N PRO A 83 -1.79 6.86 2.82
CA PRO A 83 -0.70 7.72 2.36
C PRO A 83 -0.35 7.52 0.88
N LEU A 84 -0.70 6.38 0.28
CA LEU A 84 -0.29 6.02 -1.08
C LEU A 84 -0.64 7.06 -2.17
N PRO A 85 -1.87 7.59 -2.27
CA PRO A 85 -2.21 8.58 -3.29
C PRO A 85 -1.51 9.93 -3.04
N PHE A 86 -1.25 10.30 -1.78
CA PHE A 86 -0.46 11.48 -1.45
C PHE A 86 1.01 11.30 -1.83
N LEU A 87 1.58 10.12 -1.57
CA LEU A 87 2.96 9.81 -1.91
C LEU A 87 3.16 9.89 -3.43
N MET A 88 2.21 9.37 -4.21
CA MET A 88 2.25 9.49 -5.67
C MET A 88 2.19 10.95 -6.12
N LEU A 89 1.33 11.79 -5.54
CA LEU A 89 1.31 13.22 -5.87
C LEU A 89 2.60 13.93 -5.47
N PHE A 90 3.14 13.61 -4.30
CA PHE A 90 4.37 14.17 -3.80
C PHE A 90 5.53 13.88 -4.74
N PHE A 91 5.74 12.62 -5.15
CA PHE A 91 6.79 12.28 -6.10
C PHE A 91 6.59 12.93 -7.46
N HIS A 92 5.34 13.05 -7.93
CA HIS A 92 5.04 13.75 -9.16
C HIS A 92 5.48 15.22 -9.11
N GLN A 93 5.17 15.93 -8.03
CA GLN A 93 5.59 17.31 -7.84
C GLN A 93 7.09 17.46 -7.61
N LEU A 94 7.68 16.58 -6.80
CA LEU A 94 9.11 16.59 -6.47
C LEU A 94 9.94 16.47 -7.74
N LEU A 95 9.58 15.55 -8.64
CA LEU A 95 10.25 15.36 -9.93
C LEU A 95 10.08 16.53 -10.90
N GLN A 96 8.98 17.28 -10.82
CA GLN A 96 8.79 18.50 -11.61
C GLN A 96 9.66 19.64 -11.10
N LYS A 97 9.75 19.79 -9.77
CA LYS A 97 10.48 20.90 -9.13
C LYS A 97 12.00 20.68 -9.16
N TRP A 98 12.47 19.44 -9.03
CA TRP A 98 13.90 19.11 -8.93
C TRP A 98 14.48 18.65 -10.27
N ARG A 99 14.90 19.62 -11.10
CA ARG A 99 15.51 19.36 -12.43
C ARG A 99 16.75 18.45 -12.39
N TRP A 100 17.51 18.45 -11.30
CA TRP A 100 18.69 17.59 -11.13
C TRP A 100 18.31 16.12 -10.98
N LEU A 101 17.29 15.81 -10.18
CA LEU A 101 16.71 14.46 -10.07
C LEU A 101 16.20 14.00 -11.43
N ARG A 102 15.46 14.87 -12.13
CA ARG A 102 14.97 14.61 -13.49
C ARG A 102 16.10 14.24 -14.45
N LYS A 103 17.23 14.96 -14.43
CA LYS A 103 18.43 14.67 -15.26
C LYS A 103 19.10 13.34 -14.90
N LYS A 104 19.22 12.99 -13.61
CA LYS A 104 19.73 11.67 -13.16
C LYS A 104 18.83 10.54 -13.65
N LEU A 105 17.52 10.69 -13.52
CA LEU A 105 16.54 9.68 -13.93
C LEU A 105 16.40 9.57 -15.46
N LEU A 106 16.73 10.64 -16.20
CA LEU A 106 16.83 10.63 -17.67
C LEU A 106 17.92 9.66 -18.17
N LYS A 107 19.03 9.47 -17.43
CA LYS A 107 20.04 8.44 -17.76
C LYS A 107 19.48 7.02 -17.60
N THR A 108 18.55 6.82 -16.67
CA THR A 108 17.84 5.54 -16.43
C THR A 108 16.77 5.23 -17.47
N LYS A 109 16.45 6.15 -18.41
CA LYS A 109 15.44 5.92 -19.46
C LYS A 109 15.75 4.74 -20.38
N ARG A 110 17.02 4.38 -20.58
CA ARG A 110 17.38 3.16 -21.35
C ARG A 110 16.83 1.89 -20.67
N TRP A 111 16.84 1.84 -19.34
CA TRP A 111 16.24 0.76 -18.57
C TRP A 111 14.71 0.84 -18.58
N SER A 112 14.14 2.04 -18.41
CA SER A 112 12.69 2.26 -18.52
C SER A 112 12.11 1.75 -19.85
N ARG A 113 12.79 1.98 -20.98
CA ARG A 113 12.32 1.53 -22.31
C ARG A 113 12.41 0.01 -22.49
N LYS A 114 13.36 -0.66 -21.81
CA LYS A 114 13.54 -2.12 -21.86
C LYS A 114 12.53 -2.86 -20.95
N TYR A 115 12.12 -2.23 -19.84
CA TYR A 115 11.24 -2.82 -18.83
C TYR A 115 9.85 -2.18 -18.73
N GLY A 116 9.50 -1.22 -19.61
CA GLY A 116 8.32 -0.36 -19.42
C GLY A 116 6.95 -1.04 -19.51
N HIS A 117 6.86 -2.26 -20.07
CA HIS A 117 5.60 -3.01 -20.18
C HIS A 117 5.51 -4.17 -19.16
N TYR A 118 6.56 -4.99 -19.05
CA TYR A 118 6.60 -6.11 -18.10
C TYR A 118 7.14 -5.74 -16.71
N GLY A 119 7.97 -4.71 -16.62
CA GLY A 119 8.58 -4.30 -15.35
C GLY A 119 7.57 -3.75 -14.35
N VAL A 120 6.47 -3.15 -14.81
CA VAL A 120 5.42 -2.68 -13.88
C VAL A 120 4.80 -3.85 -13.13
N TRP A 121 4.59 -4.99 -13.79
CA TRP A 121 4.10 -6.22 -13.16
C TRP A 121 5.12 -6.85 -12.19
N PHE A 122 6.42 -6.61 -12.40
CA PHE A 122 7.45 -7.01 -11.43
C PHE A 122 7.22 -6.39 -10.05
N LEU A 123 6.57 -5.22 -9.97
CA LEU A 123 6.20 -4.61 -8.69
C LEU A 123 5.23 -5.48 -7.89
N VAL A 124 4.40 -6.30 -8.53
CA VAL A 124 3.47 -7.20 -7.80
C VAL A 124 4.27 -8.18 -6.94
N VAL A 125 5.30 -8.77 -7.53
CA VAL A 125 6.18 -9.73 -6.86
C VAL A 125 7.13 -9.03 -5.90
N LEU A 126 7.58 -7.82 -6.22
CA LEU A 126 8.53 -7.08 -5.39
C LEU A 126 7.88 -6.40 -4.17
N SER A 127 6.61 -5.99 -4.29
CA SER A 127 5.83 -5.33 -3.24
C SER A 127 5.87 -6.04 -1.88
N PRO A 128 5.67 -7.36 -1.77
CA PRO A 128 5.79 -8.07 -0.49
C PRO A 128 7.16 -7.97 0.17
N PHE A 129 8.23 -7.75 -0.58
CA PHE A 129 9.59 -7.72 -0.04
C PHE A 129 10.04 -6.32 0.36
N ILE A 130 9.74 -5.30 -0.47
CA ILE A 130 10.26 -3.93 -0.26
C ILE A 130 9.21 -2.95 0.26
N GLY A 131 7.92 -3.29 0.19
CA GLY A 131 6.83 -2.41 0.60
C GLY A 131 6.28 -1.52 -0.53
N ALA A 132 5.07 -0.99 -0.33
CA ALA A 132 4.37 -0.20 -1.32
C ALA A 132 5.08 1.13 -1.59
N TYR A 133 5.62 1.78 -0.56
CA TYR A 133 6.25 3.10 -0.69
C TYR A 133 7.59 3.02 -1.46
N ALA A 134 8.35 1.95 -1.24
CA ALA A 134 9.56 1.68 -2.01
C ALA A 134 9.23 1.39 -3.48
N CYS A 135 8.17 0.61 -3.74
CA CYS A 135 7.66 0.37 -5.09
C CYS A 135 7.22 1.66 -5.80
N VAL A 136 6.54 2.58 -5.10
CA VAL A 136 6.19 3.91 -5.63
C VAL A 136 7.47 4.66 -6.04
N THR A 137 8.46 4.71 -5.14
CA THR A 137 9.73 5.39 -5.40
C THR A 137 10.45 4.81 -6.62
N LEU A 138 10.51 3.48 -6.73
CA LEU A 138 11.13 2.77 -7.84
C LEU A 138 10.41 3.04 -9.16
N ALA A 139 9.08 3.00 -9.16
CA ALA A 139 8.28 3.26 -10.34
C ALA A 139 8.45 4.71 -10.85
N TYR A 140 8.54 5.67 -9.93
CA TYR A 140 8.85 7.05 -10.26
C TYR A 140 10.28 7.22 -10.79
N GLY A 141 11.25 6.51 -10.20
CA GLY A 141 12.62 6.48 -10.70
C GLY A 141 12.71 5.93 -12.14
N MET A 142 11.92 4.90 -12.45
CA MET A 142 11.84 4.31 -13.78
C MET A 142 10.87 5.01 -14.74
N HIS A 143 10.27 6.14 -14.33
CA HIS A 143 9.30 6.90 -15.14
C HIS A 143 8.14 6.05 -15.67
N TRP A 144 7.65 5.10 -14.87
CA TRP A 144 6.49 4.30 -15.23
C TRP A 144 5.19 5.11 -15.13
N ARG A 145 4.16 4.64 -15.86
CA ARG A 145 2.85 5.31 -15.87
C ARG A 145 2.19 5.13 -14.49
N PRO A 146 1.60 6.18 -13.91
CA PRO A 146 1.09 6.15 -12.53
C PRO A 146 -0.04 5.13 -12.33
N VAL A 147 -0.97 5.02 -13.29
CA VAL A 147 -2.13 4.11 -13.19
C VAL A 147 -1.73 2.64 -13.09
N PRO A 148 -0.97 2.04 -14.05
CA PRO A 148 -0.59 0.64 -13.94
C PRO A 148 0.35 0.39 -12.77
N THR A 149 1.20 1.35 -12.39
CA THR A 149 2.01 1.27 -11.17
C THR A 149 1.13 1.12 -9.93
N PHE A 150 0.11 1.96 -9.78
CA PHE A 150 -0.80 1.89 -8.64
C PHE A 150 -1.54 0.55 -8.59
N VAL A 151 -2.01 0.05 -9.74
CA VAL A 151 -2.67 -1.26 -9.84
C VAL A 151 -1.72 -2.38 -9.43
N SER A 152 -0.49 -2.42 -9.95
CA SER A 152 0.47 -3.47 -9.61
C SER A 152 0.87 -3.45 -8.13
N ILE A 153 1.06 -2.26 -7.56
CA ILE A 153 1.32 -2.12 -6.11
C ILE A 153 0.11 -2.60 -5.30
N SER A 154 -1.10 -2.21 -5.70
CA SER A 154 -2.33 -2.63 -5.02
C SER A 154 -2.48 -4.15 -5.00
N ILE A 155 -2.26 -4.81 -6.14
CA ILE A 155 -2.33 -6.28 -6.24
C ILE A 155 -1.27 -6.91 -5.33
N GLY A 156 -0.04 -6.39 -5.32
CA GLY A 156 1.03 -6.90 -4.47
C GLY A 156 0.72 -6.74 -2.97
N VAL A 157 0.21 -5.58 -2.57
CA VAL A 157 -0.21 -5.30 -1.18
C VAL A 157 -1.36 -6.21 -0.75
N ILE A 158 -2.41 -6.33 -1.57
CA ILE A 158 -3.56 -7.18 -1.26
C ILE A 158 -3.13 -8.64 -1.16
N GLY A 159 -2.40 -9.15 -2.16
CA GLY A 159 -1.95 -10.54 -2.20
C GLY A 159 -1.03 -10.87 -1.02
N SER A 160 -0.07 -9.99 -0.71
CA SER A 160 0.85 -10.19 0.40
C SER A 160 0.17 -10.14 1.76
N ALA A 161 -0.71 -9.17 2.01
CA ALA A 161 -1.44 -9.06 3.26
C ALA A 161 -2.31 -10.29 3.51
N LEU A 162 -3.05 -10.76 2.49
CA LEU A 162 -3.86 -11.98 2.60
C LEU A 162 -3.00 -13.22 2.85
N LEU A 163 -1.90 -13.38 2.11
CA LEU A 163 -1.00 -14.53 2.28
C LEU A 163 -0.41 -14.56 3.69
N ILE A 164 -0.02 -13.40 4.22
CA ILE A 164 0.51 -13.26 5.57
C ILE A 164 -0.53 -13.59 6.64
N THR A 165 -1.74 -13.03 6.54
CA THR A 165 -2.76 -13.27 7.58
C THR A 165 -3.25 -14.70 7.57
N TYR A 166 -3.56 -15.26 6.40
CA TYR A 166 -4.03 -16.66 6.31
C TYR A 166 -2.90 -17.66 6.56
N GLY A 167 -1.70 -17.39 6.05
CA GLY A 167 -0.53 -18.22 6.33
C GLY A 167 -0.14 -18.19 7.81
N GLY A 168 -0.19 -17.01 8.43
CA GLY A 168 0.07 -16.85 9.85
C GLY A 168 -0.99 -17.51 10.73
N ASP A 169 -2.27 -17.38 10.39
CA ASP A 169 -3.36 -18.09 11.07
C ASP A 169 -3.21 -19.62 10.99
N PHE A 170 -2.86 -20.13 9.81
CA PHE A 170 -2.57 -21.55 9.61
C PHE A 170 -1.39 -22.05 10.47
N ILE A 171 -0.31 -21.26 10.55
CA ILE A 171 0.85 -21.56 11.41
C ILE A 171 0.40 -21.57 12.88
N LEU A 172 -0.37 -20.57 13.32
CA LEU A 172 -0.87 -20.52 14.69
C LEU A 172 -1.76 -21.73 15.02
N HIS A 173 -2.59 -22.19 14.08
CA HIS A 173 -3.37 -23.41 14.23
C HIS A 173 -2.51 -24.67 14.36
N ILE A 174 -1.39 -24.78 13.64
CA ILE A 174 -0.46 -25.92 13.73
C ILE A 174 0.27 -25.93 15.08
N PHE A 175 0.75 -24.77 15.55
CA PHE A 175 1.58 -24.70 16.76
C PHE A 175 0.76 -24.61 18.06
N HIS A 176 -0.49 -24.15 18.00
CA HIS A 176 -1.42 -24.10 19.15
C HIS A 176 -2.78 -24.75 18.84
N PRO A 177 -2.84 -26.09 18.70
CA PRO A 177 -4.10 -26.79 18.41
C PRO A 177 -5.12 -26.78 19.57
N PHE A 178 -4.83 -26.16 20.73
CA PHE A 178 -5.53 -26.40 22.00
C PHE A 178 -6.10 -25.17 22.73
N SER A 179 -6.22 -23.99 22.10
CA SER A 179 -6.70 -22.77 22.79
C SER A 179 -7.97 -22.14 22.21
N PHE A 180 -8.80 -22.91 21.52
CA PHE A 180 -10.13 -22.47 21.06
C PHE A 180 -11.25 -23.42 21.50
N GLY A 181 -11.16 -23.88 22.75
CA GLY A 181 -12.15 -24.75 23.38
C GLY A 181 -12.84 -24.13 24.59
N MET A 182 -12.89 -22.81 24.78
CA MET A 182 -13.70 -22.18 25.84
C MET A 182 -13.93 -20.68 25.57
N ASN A 183 -14.88 -20.33 24.70
CA ASN A 183 -15.70 -19.12 24.90
C ASN A 183 -16.98 -19.13 24.04
N HIS A 184 -17.86 -20.08 24.32
CA HIS A 184 -19.30 -19.92 24.11
C HIS A 184 -19.97 -20.04 25.47
N ARG A 185 -20.05 -18.92 26.20
CA ARG A 185 -21.13 -18.59 27.16
C ARG A 185 -21.26 -17.07 27.23
#